data_AF-A0A4R8Q6T5-F1
#
_entry.id   AF-A0A4R8Q6T5-F1
#
_cell.length_a   1.000
_cell.length_b   1.000
_cell.length_c   1.000
_cell.angle_alpha   90.00
_cell.angle_beta   90.00
_cell.angle_gamma   90.00
#
_symmetry.space_group_name_H-M   'P 1'
#
loop_
_entity.id
_entity.type
_entity.pdbx_description
1 polymer ?
#
loop_
_entity_poly.entity_id
_entity_poly.type
_entity_poly.pdbx_seq_one_letter_code
_entity_poly.pdbx_strand_id
1 'polypeptide(L)'
;MTASGTAIITATITTNTTVVEKPWSIVIPDEGCGNKSRFLDVEGKPVYREVRLLKQKSNISKEDVSLVDELRDRFESWFIHNTKSTYNVDPVTRTTNQLFYGLRTMEDKLNFGFCLANLYGIDLVHDEHQAITRWVAGYEISSPFKAAVAKIPATTGAVIRWTHLSHKAFQMLDERLPGIISKGEPGVYEVRDLVINELSATGEPVREVMATTLGFNEESFGQYADGPRGVPEFLFVINSRSGKSISPLVDGDCKEVVFIQNMTGKFKLVGRQVLGGNWRDGKRGPRRVYYFDEIEAPETESHITARDIKNMKYKGFFEAFGFGPCELGCC
;
A
#
# COMPACT_ATOMS: atom_id res chain seq x y z
N MET A 1 71.61 36.64 17.53
CA MET A 1 71.16 35.31 17.98
C MET A 1 69.98 35.52 18.90
N THR A 2 68.77 35.15 18.48
CA THR A 2 67.57 35.14 19.33
C THR A 2 66.69 33.99 18.86
N ALA A 3 66.36 33.12 19.81
CA ALA A 3 65.79 31.80 19.62
C ALA A 3 64.31 31.84 19.17
N SER A 4 63.94 30.93 18.26
CA SER A 4 62.54 30.62 17.96
C SER A 4 62.05 29.51 18.89
N GLY A 5 61.08 29.81 19.75
CA GLY A 5 60.32 28.81 20.51
C GLY A 5 59.01 28.51 19.80
N THR A 6 58.81 27.27 19.39
CA THR A 6 57.53 26.79 18.83
C THR A 6 56.61 26.37 19.97
N ALA A 7 55.48 27.05 20.15
CA ALA A 7 54.42 26.60 21.04
C ALA A 7 53.49 25.63 20.29
N ILE A 8 53.38 24.39 20.77
CA ILE A 8 52.42 23.40 20.27
C ILE A 8 51.11 23.61 21.02
N ILE A 9 50.07 24.05 20.33
CA ILE A 9 48.69 24.08 20.86
C ILE A 9 48.04 22.76 20.45
N THR A 10 47.82 21.87 21.41
CA THR A 10 47.06 20.64 21.21
C THR A 10 45.56 20.98 21.27
N ALA A 11 44.90 21.03 20.12
CA ALA A 11 43.44 21.09 20.06
C ALA A 11 42.89 19.65 20.07
N THR A 12 42.23 19.26 21.15
CA THR A 12 41.44 18.03 21.21
C THR A 12 40.20 18.21 20.33
N ILE A 13 40.19 17.59 19.14
CA ILE A 13 39.01 17.53 18.29
C ILE A 13 38.17 16.34 18.74
N THR A 14 37.05 16.63 19.40
CA THR A 14 35.98 15.66 19.63
C THR A 14 35.35 15.35 18.26
N THR A 15 35.62 14.17 17.72
CA THR A 15 35.01 13.73 16.46
C THR A 15 33.54 13.44 16.68
N ASN A 16 32.67 14.41 16.39
CA ASN A 16 31.29 14.10 16.02
C ASN A 16 31.35 13.27 14.75
N THR A 17 30.81 12.06 14.82
CA THR A 17 30.77 11.10 13.72
C THR A 17 29.95 11.68 12.57
N THR A 18 30.61 12.37 11.64
CA THR A 18 30.05 12.75 10.35
C THR A 18 29.84 11.45 9.57
N VAL A 19 28.60 10.95 9.57
CA VAL A 19 28.19 9.93 8.60
C VAL A 19 28.31 10.59 7.23
N VAL A 20 29.32 10.17 6.47
CA VAL A 20 29.56 10.62 5.10
C VAL A 20 28.35 10.21 4.25
N GLU A 21 27.62 11.21 3.76
CA GLU A 21 26.59 11.05 2.75
C GLU A 21 27.26 10.62 1.44
N LYS A 22 27.07 9.37 1.04
CA LYS A 22 27.13 9.03 -0.38
C LYS A 22 25.71 9.11 -0.93
N PRO A 23 25.41 9.98 -1.91
CA PRO A 23 24.24 9.77 -2.75
C PRO A 23 24.43 8.42 -3.45
N TRP A 24 23.49 7.50 -3.25
CA TRP A 24 23.52 6.21 -3.92
C TRP A 24 23.00 6.42 -5.34
N SER A 25 23.90 6.78 -6.26
CA SER A 25 23.66 6.67 -7.70
C SER A 25 24.14 5.29 -8.15
N ILE A 26 23.19 4.39 -8.46
CA ILE A 26 23.53 3.18 -9.21
C ILE A 26 23.76 3.63 -10.66
N VAL A 27 25.03 3.73 -11.03
CA VAL A 27 25.45 3.73 -12.44
C VAL A 27 25.52 2.27 -12.84
N ILE A 28 24.64 1.84 -13.75
CA ILE A 28 24.75 0.52 -14.37
C ILE A 28 25.97 0.58 -15.32
N PRO A 29 27.04 -0.20 -15.12
CA PRO A 29 28.12 -0.26 -16.08
C PRO A 29 27.63 -0.95 -17.35
N ASP A 30 27.94 -0.32 -18.48
CA ASP A 30 27.62 -0.84 -19.80
C ASP A 30 28.66 -1.91 -20.16
N GLU A 31 28.37 -3.16 -19.80
CA GLU A 31 29.12 -4.30 -20.32
C GLU A 31 28.17 -5.40 -20.80
N GLY A 32 28.12 -5.55 -22.13
CA GLY A 32 27.90 -6.84 -22.77
C GLY A 32 26.44 -7.26 -23.03
N CYS A 33 26.09 -7.25 -24.31
CA CYS A 33 25.20 -8.20 -25.02
C CYS A 33 23.87 -8.65 -24.37
N GLY A 34 22.77 -8.29 -25.05
CA GLY A 34 21.54 -9.09 -25.09
C GLY A 34 20.33 -8.42 -24.47
N ASN A 35 19.44 -7.93 -25.33
CA ASN A 35 18.01 -7.58 -25.11
C ASN A 35 17.59 -7.34 -23.66
N LYS A 36 17.80 -6.12 -23.16
CA LYS A 36 17.10 -5.58 -21.99
C LYS A 36 16.51 -4.23 -22.37
N SER A 37 15.19 -4.15 -22.40
CA SER A 37 14.42 -2.92 -22.58
C SER A 37 14.79 -1.94 -21.47
N ARG A 38 15.69 -1.00 -21.77
CA ARG A 38 16.02 0.15 -20.90
C ARG A 38 14.99 1.24 -21.18
N PHE A 39 14.28 1.71 -20.15
CA PHE A 39 13.38 2.84 -20.24
C PHE A 39 14.19 4.13 -20.29
N LEU A 40 14.38 4.63 -21.51
CA LEU A 40 15.09 5.88 -21.78
C LEU A 40 14.09 7.05 -21.80
N ASP A 41 14.47 8.23 -21.33
CA ASP A 41 13.76 9.47 -21.67
C ASP A 41 13.94 9.81 -23.16
N VAL A 42 13.31 10.91 -23.58
CA VAL A 42 13.38 11.46 -24.95
C VAL A 42 14.82 11.75 -25.41
N GLU A 43 15.80 11.78 -24.49
CA GLU A 43 17.23 11.98 -24.76
C GLU A 43 18.07 10.69 -24.62
N GLY A 44 17.46 9.53 -24.43
CA GLY A 44 18.22 8.28 -24.33
C GLY A 44 18.79 7.98 -22.94
N LYS A 45 18.31 8.62 -21.85
CA LYS A 45 18.84 8.42 -20.48
C LYS A 45 17.91 7.57 -19.59
N PRO A 46 18.44 6.71 -18.71
CA PRO A 46 17.61 5.96 -17.75
C PRO A 46 16.82 6.90 -16.84
N VAL A 47 15.50 6.75 -16.76
CA VAL A 47 14.66 7.63 -15.92
C VAL A 47 14.31 6.98 -14.58
N TYR A 48 15.34 6.80 -13.74
CA TYR A 48 15.18 6.59 -12.30
C TYR A 48 15.91 7.73 -11.60
N ARG A 49 15.17 8.62 -10.93
CA ARG A 49 15.80 9.68 -10.15
C ARG A 49 15.73 9.29 -8.67
N GLU A 50 16.89 8.87 -8.17
CA GLU A 50 17.33 8.97 -6.77
C GLU A 50 16.25 8.73 -5.70
N VAL A 51 16.35 7.60 -4.99
CA VAL A 51 15.62 7.45 -3.73
C VAL A 51 16.25 8.38 -2.70
N ARG A 52 15.48 9.37 -2.25
CA ARG A 52 15.88 10.28 -1.19
C ARG A 52 15.16 9.87 0.08
N LEU A 53 15.91 9.36 1.04
CA LEU A 53 15.43 9.33 2.42
C LEU A 53 15.19 10.78 2.84
N LEU A 54 13.98 11.05 3.34
CA LEU A 54 13.56 12.40 3.70
C LEU A 54 14.25 12.82 5.00
N LYS A 55 15.44 13.41 4.87
CA LYS A 55 16.18 14.00 5.97
C LYS A 55 15.70 15.42 6.24
N GLN A 56 15.05 15.62 7.39
CA GLN A 56 15.31 16.74 8.30
C GLN A 56 14.50 16.52 9.58
N LYS A 57 15.18 16.63 10.74
CA LYS A 57 14.63 16.61 12.12
C LYS A 57 14.02 15.30 12.68
N SER A 58 13.91 14.22 11.91
CA SER A 58 13.37 12.93 12.39
C SER A 58 14.45 11.85 12.46
N ASN A 59 14.37 10.99 13.49
CA ASN A 59 15.18 9.79 13.65
C ASN A 59 14.80 8.77 12.57
N ILE A 60 15.40 8.88 11.37
CA ILE A 60 15.42 7.77 10.40
C ILE A 60 16.31 6.70 11.01
N SER A 61 15.70 5.59 11.41
CA SER A 61 16.42 4.48 12.02
C SER A 61 17.05 3.58 10.95
N LYS A 62 17.92 2.67 11.36
CA LYS A 62 18.50 1.69 10.42
C LYS A 62 17.42 0.77 9.85
N GLU A 63 16.39 0.48 10.65
CA GLU A 63 15.23 -0.31 10.29
C GLU A 63 14.40 0.40 9.21
N ASP A 64 14.22 1.72 9.30
CA ASP A 64 13.55 2.50 8.25
C ASP A 64 14.31 2.40 6.92
N VAL A 65 15.65 2.48 6.95
CA VAL A 65 16.49 2.36 5.75
C VAL A 65 16.33 0.97 5.11
N SER A 66 16.44 -0.09 5.92
CA SER A 66 16.29 -1.47 5.46
C SER A 66 14.90 -1.71 4.85
N LEU A 67 13.85 -1.17 5.49
CA LEU A 67 12.49 -1.28 4.99
C LEU A 67 12.33 -0.57 3.63
N VAL A 68 12.84 0.65 3.50
CA VAL A 68 12.75 1.40 2.23
C VAL A 68 13.50 0.68 1.12
N ASP A 69 14.69 0.15 1.38
CA ASP A 69 15.45 -0.61 0.38
C ASP A 69 14.68 -1.86 -0.07
N GLU A 70 14.12 -2.64 0.85
CA GLU A 70 13.34 -3.83 0.52
C GLU A 70 12.06 -3.51 -0.27
N LEU A 71 11.32 -2.47 0.12
CA LEU A 71 10.11 -2.05 -0.58
C LEU A 71 10.42 -1.46 -1.96
N ARG A 72 11.52 -0.69 -2.07
CA ARG A 72 12.00 -0.15 -3.35
C ARG A 72 12.36 -1.27 -4.30
N ASP A 73 13.19 -2.22 -3.88
CA ASP A 73 13.67 -3.28 -4.77
C ASP A 73 12.51 -4.12 -5.34
N ARG A 74 11.47 -4.36 -4.52
CA ARG A 74 10.23 -5.02 -4.96
C ARG A 74 9.40 -4.16 -5.89
N PHE A 75 9.23 -2.89 -5.55
CA PHE A 75 8.55 -1.92 -6.41
C PHE A 75 9.23 -1.85 -7.77
N GLU A 76 10.55 -1.69 -7.83
CA GLU A 76 11.33 -1.61 -9.06
C GLU A 76 11.26 -2.93 -9.84
N SER A 77 11.37 -4.08 -9.17
CA SER A 77 11.20 -5.38 -9.84
C SER A 77 9.84 -5.51 -10.53
N TRP A 78 8.77 -5.07 -9.88
CA TRP A 78 7.45 -5.02 -10.50
C TRP A 78 7.36 -3.95 -11.60
N PHE A 79 7.80 -2.72 -11.30
CA PHE A 79 7.73 -1.58 -12.19
C PHE A 79 8.45 -1.83 -13.53
N ILE A 80 9.67 -2.34 -13.45
CA ILE A 80 10.62 -2.50 -14.55
C ILE A 80 10.52 -3.89 -15.19
N HIS A 81 10.31 -4.94 -14.38
CA HIS A 81 10.36 -6.34 -14.86
C HIS A 81 9.04 -7.11 -14.75
N ASN A 82 7.97 -6.50 -14.24
CA ASN A 82 6.63 -7.09 -14.06
C ASN A 82 6.68 -8.32 -13.16
N THR A 83 7.67 -8.33 -12.27
CA THR A 83 7.85 -9.39 -11.30
C THR A 83 6.84 -9.19 -10.18
N LYS A 84 5.74 -9.95 -10.24
CA LYS A 84 4.70 -9.93 -9.21
C LYS A 84 5.31 -10.38 -7.89
N SER A 85 5.09 -9.61 -6.83
CA SER A 85 5.63 -9.95 -5.52
C SER A 85 4.73 -9.48 -4.37
N THR A 86 4.88 -10.13 -3.23
CA THR A 86 4.31 -9.70 -1.95
C THR A 86 5.43 -9.60 -0.93
N TYR A 87 5.18 -8.87 0.16
CA TYR A 87 6.14 -8.67 1.24
C TYR A 87 5.44 -8.93 2.56
N ASN A 88 6.00 -9.79 3.42
CA ASN A 88 5.56 -10.05 4.80
C ASN A 88 4.04 -10.18 5.01
N VAL A 89 3.35 -10.84 4.07
CA VAL A 89 1.90 -11.07 4.18
C VAL A 89 1.62 -12.13 5.22
N ASP A 90 0.71 -11.84 6.14
CA ASP A 90 0.34 -12.73 7.23
C ASP A 90 -0.27 -14.06 6.70
N PRO A 91 -0.19 -15.15 7.49
CA PRO A 91 -0.67 -16.44 7.04
C PRO A 91 -2.17 -16.51 6.72
N VAL A 92 -3.00 -15.75 7.43
CA VAL A 92 -4.45 -15.73 7.22
C VAL A 92 -4.74 -15.11 5.86
N THR A 93 -4.30 -13.87 5.62
CA THR A 93 -4.49 -13.17 4.35
C THR A 93 -3.87 -13.94 3.19
N ARG A 94 -2.66 -14.50 3.37
CA ARG A 94 -2.01 -15.30 2.34
C ARG A 94 -2.85 -16.51 1.94
N THR A 95 -3.37 -17.25 2.91
CA THR A 95 -4.19 -18.43 2.68
C THR A 95 -5.52 -18.06 2.04
N THR A 96 -6.18 -17.02 2.55
CA THR A 96 -7.44 -16.50 2.02
C THR A 96 -7.30 -16.14 0.54
N ASN A 97 -6.28 -15.34 0.20
CA ASN A 97 -6.03 -14.94 -1.18
C ASN A 97 -5.64 -16.12 -2.08
N GLN A 98 -4.81 -17.06 -1.59
CA GLN A 98 -4.46 -18.25 -2.36
C GLN A 98 -5.67 -19.11 -2.72
N LEU A 99 -6.60 -19.29 -1.78
CA LEU A 99 -7.81 -20.07 -2.03
C LEU A 99 -8.78 -19.28 -2.92
N PHE A 100 -9.09 -18.03 -2.55
CA PHE A 100 -10.06 -17.20 -3.28
C PHE A 100 -9.69 -17.00 -4.75
N TYR A 101 -8.46 -16.56 -5.04
CA TYR A 101 -8.00 -16.33 -6.41
C TYR A 101 -7.65 -17.62 -7.17
N GLY A 102 -7.68 -18.78 -6.50
CA GLY A 102 -7.60 -20.10 -7.15
C GLY A 102 -8.95 -20.61 -7.66
N LEU A 103 -10.05 -20.00 -7.25
CA LEU A 103 -11.40 -20.36 -7.69
C LEU A 103 -11.66 -19.92 -9.12
N ARG A 104 -12.38 -20.75 -9.88
CA ARG A 104 -12.59 -20.56 -11.32
C ARG A 104 -13.92 -19.92 -11.67
N THR A 105 -14.93 -20.10 -10.83
CA THR A 105 -16.28 -19.63 -11.10
C THR A 105 -16.66 -18.49 -10.16
N MET A 106 -17.52 -17.60 -10.66
CA MET A 106 -18.13 -16.54 -9.85
C MET A 106 -18.92 -17.12 -8.67
N GLU A 107 -19.65 -18.21 -8.90
CA GLU A 107 -20.42 -18.90 -7.85
C GLU A 107 -19.53 -19.39 -6.71
N ASP A 108 -18.40 -20.04 -7.02
CA ASP A 108 -17.47 -20.50 -5.99
C ASP A 108 -16.89 -19.34 -5.18
N LYS A 109 -16.54 -18.24 -5.85
CA LYS A 109 -16.01 -17.04 -5.20
C LYS A 109 -17.03 -16.39 -4.27
N LEU A 110 -18.29 -16.29 -4.69
CA LEU A 110 -19.38 -15.78 -3.84
C LEU A 110 -19.58 -16.70 -2.63
N ASN A 111 -19.64 -18.01 -2.84
CA ASN A 111 -19.76 -19.01 -1.77
C ASN A 111 -18.61 -18.89 -0.75
N PHE A 112 -17.39 -18.76 -1.26
CA PHE A 112 -16.21 -18.51 -0.43
C PHE A 112 -16.36 -17.22 0.39
N GLY A 113 -16.77 -16.12 -0.26
CA GLY A 113 -16.96 -14.83 0.40
C GLY A 113 -17.99 -14.87 1.52
N PHE A 114 -19.11 -15.58 1.33
CA PHE A 114 -20.12 -15.79 2.37
C PHE A 114 -19.60 -16.65 3.54
N CYS A 115 -18.90 -17.75 3.25
CA CYS A 115 -18.28 -18.57 4.29
C CYS A 115 -17.24 -17.76 5.10
N LEU A 116 -16.44 -16.95 4.42
CA LEU A 116 -15.43 -16.10 5.04
C LEU A 116 -16.08 -15.01 5.92
N ALA A 117 -17.12 -14.35 5.41
CA ALA A 117 -17.88 -13.36 6.16
C ALA A 117 -18.47 -13.97 7.45
N ASN A 118 -19.06 -15.17 7.36
CA ASN A 118 -19.57 -15.88 8.52
C ASN A 118 -18.44 -16.25 9.52
N LEU A 119 -17.29 -16.72 9.03
CA LEU A 119 -16.12 -17.00 9.88
C LEU A 119 -15.64 -15.75 10.63
N TYR A 120 -15.72 -14.58 9.99
CA TYR A 120 -15.36 -13.30 10.58
C TYR A 120 -16.49 -12.72 11.46
N GLY A 121 -17.66 -13.34 11.53
CA GLY A 121 -18.83 -12.83 12.26
C GLY A 121 -19.46 -11.60 11.59
N ILE A 122 -19.22 -11.39 10.30
CA ILE A 122 -19.86 -10.36 9.49
C ILE A 122 -21.29 -10.82 9.17
N ASP A 123 -22.26 -9.97 9.48
CA ASP A 123 -23.66 -10.27 9.30
C ASP A 123 -24.05 -10.25 7.82
N LEU A 124 -24.59 -11.37 7.35
CA LEU A 124 -25.06 -11.56 5.98
C LEU A 124 -26.49 -11.02 5.77
N VAL A 125 -27.25 -10.84 6.85
CA VAL A 125 -28.68 -10.48 6.85
C VAL A 125 -28.89 -8.99 7.16
N HIS A 126 -28.07 -8.38 8.01
CA HIS A 126 -28.26 -7.00 8.51
C HIS A 126 -27.30 -5.97 7.87
N ASP A 127 -27.27 -5.90 6.54
CA ASP A 127 -26.55 -4.89 5.73
C ASP A 127 -25.01 -4.88 5.78
N GLU A 128 -24.34 -5.51 6.74
CA GLU A 128 -22.87 -5.46 6.87
C GLU A 128 -22.13 -6.01 5.64
N HIS A 129 -22.48 -7.21 5.18
CA HIS A 129 -21.90 -7.77 3.95
C HIS A 129 -22.24 -6.92 2.72
N GLN A 130 -23.50 -6.48 2.60
CA GLN A 130 -23.91 -5.60 1.51
C GLN A 130 -23.16 -4.25 1.52
N ALA A 131 -22.82 -3.73 2.69
CA ALA A 131 -22.08 -2.48 2.82
C ALA A 131 -20.65 -2.60 2.29
N ILE A 132 -20.01 -3.79 2.45
CA ILE A 132 -18.73 -4.07 1.79
C ILE A 132 -18.90 -4.08 0.26
N THR A 133 -19.98 -4.69 -0.25
CA THR A 133 -20.28 -4.70 -1.69
C THR A 133 -20.49 -3.29 -2.24
N ARG A 134 -21.22 -2.42 -1.52
CA ARG A 134 -21.44 -1.02 -1.92
C ARG A 134 -20.16 -0.20 -1.87
N TRP A 135 -19.26 -0.46 -0.93
CA TRP A 135 -17.92 0.13 -0.92
C TRP A 135 -17.13 -0.29 -2.16
N VAL A 136 -17.03 -1.59 -2.47
CA VAL A 136 -16.26 -2.07 -3.63
C VAL A 136 -16.86 -1.56 -4.95
N ALA A 137 -18.19 -1.45 -5.04
CA ALA A 137 -18.88 -0.99 -6.25
C ALA A 137 -18.82 0.54 -6.45
N GLY A 138 -18.87 1.33 -5.38
CA GLY A 138 -19.13 2.77 -5.47
C GLY A 138 -18.46 3.64 -4.40
N TYR A 139 -17.57 3.07 -3.58
CA TYR A 139 -16.93 3.75 -2.44
C TYR A 139 -17.92 4.35 -1.43
N GLU A 140 -19.09 3.72 -1.26
CA GLU A 140 -20.07 4.14 -0.25
C GLU A 140 -19.56 3.83 1.16
N ILE A 141 -19.46 4.86 2.00
CA ILE A 141 -19.05 4.72 3.41
C ILE A 141 -20.30 4.80 4.29
N SER A 142 -20.54 3.76 5.08
CA SER A 142 -21.67 3.68 6.01
C SER A 142 -21.24 3.12 7.37
N SER A 143 -22.08 3.27 8.40
CA SER A 143 -21.80 2.66 9.71
C SER A 143 -21.69 1.13 9.64
N PRO A 144 -22.58 0.41 8.92
CA PRO A 144 -22.42 -1.03 8.70
C PRO A 144 -21.10 -1.40 8.01
N PHE A 145 -20.62 -0.59 7.06
CA PHE A 145 -19.31 -0.84 6.43
C PHE A 145 -18.18 -0.82 7.46
N LYS A 146 -18.11 0.21 8.31
CA LYS A 146 -17.08 0.31 9.35
C LYS A 146 -17.16 -0.85 10.35
N ALA A 147 -18.39 -1.22 10.76
CA ALA A 147 -18.62 -2.34 11.66
C ALA A 147 -18.17 -3.68 11.06
N ALA A 148 -18.50 -3.93 9.79
CA ALA A 148 -18.08 -5.13 9.08
C ALA A 148 -16.54 -5.22 8.96
N VAL A 149 -15.90 -4.12 8.55
CA VAL A 149 -14.44 -4.05 8.38
C VAL A 149 -13.69 -4.22 9.71
N ALA A 150 -14.26 -3.76 10.83
CA ALA A 150 -13.67 -3.94 12.16
C ALA A 150 -13.50 -5.41 12.55
N LYS A 151 -14.36 -6.30 12.03
CA LYS A 151 -14.36 -7.74 12.32
C LYS A 151 -13.33 -8.53 11.49
N ILE A 152 -12.82 -7.93 10.41
CA ILE A 152 -11.84 -8.57 9.53
C ILE A 152 -10.49 -8.63 10.27
N PRO A 153 -9.75 -9.76 10.23
CA PRO A 153 -8.39 -9.83 10.74
C PRO A 153 -7.47 -8.77 10.11
N ALA A 154 -6.49 -8.28 10.87
CA ALA A 154 -5.47 -7.39 10.31
C ALA A 154 -4.66 -8.08 9.21
N THR A 155 -4.37 -7.32 8.16
CA THR A 155 -3.58 -7.72 7.01
C THR A 155 -2.22 -7.03 7.07
N THR A 156 -1.17 -7.85 7.19
CA THR A 156 0.20 -7.33 7.08
C THR A 156 0.70 -7.39 5.64
N GLY A 157 1.69 -6.55 5.34
CA GLY A 157 2.48 -6.64 4.12
C GLY A 157 2.48 -5.37 3.26
N ALA A 158 3.26 -5.39 2.18
CA ALA A 158 3.33 -4.24 1.28
C ALA A 158 2.03 -4.06 0.51
N VAL A 159 1.44 -2.87 0.59
CA VAL A 159 0.28 -2.44 -0.19
C VAL A 159 0.64 -1.21 -1.02
N ILE A 160 -0.03 -1.02 -2.15
CA ILE A 160 0.19 0.13 -3.02
C ILE A 160 -1.10 0.90 -3.31
N ARG A 161 -0.96 2.21 -3.51
CA ARG A 161 -2.09 3.09 -3.84
C ARG A 161 -1.67 4.14 -4.85
N TRP A 162 -2.40 4.21 -5.95
CA TRP A 162 -2.37 5.34 -6.87
C TRP A 162 -3.27 6.46 -6.36
N THR A 163 -2.81 7.70 -6.39
CA THR A 163 -3.58 8.81 -5.84
C THR A 163 -3.26 10.15 -6.49
N HIS A 164 -4.27 11.03 -6.53
CA HIS A 164 -4.08 12.44 -6.86
C HIS A 164 -3.88 13.22 -5.58
N LEU A 165 -2.86 14.06 -5.54
CA LEU A 165 -2.61 14.93 -4.40
C LEU A 165 -2.96 16.36 -4.80
N SER A 166 -3.70 17.06 -3.92
CA SER A 166 -3.75 18.52 -4.00
C SER A 166 -2.36 19.13 -3.82
N HIS A 167 -2.15 20.36 -4.29
CA HIS A 167 -0.87 21.05 -4.11
C HIS A 167 -0.42 21.08 -2.63
N LYS A 168 -1.35 21.29 -1.70
CA LYS A 168 -1.07 21.27 -0.25
C LYS A 168 -0.65 19.89 0.24
N ALA A 169 -1.32 18.83 -0.22
CA ALA A 169 -0.98 17.46 0.17
C ALA A 169 0.38 17.03 -0.42
N PHE A 170 0.68 17.46 -1.64
CA PHE A 170 1.99 17.29 -2.24
C PHE A 170 3.08 17.99 -1.41
N GLN A 171 2.92 19.28 -1.08
CA GLN A 171 3.87 20.02 -0.24
C GLN A 171 4.03 19.37 1.14
N MET A 172 2.93 18.94 1.76
CA MET A 172 2.95 18.24 3.03
C MET A 172 3.88 17.03 3.01
N LEU A 173 3.80 16.20 1.97
CA LEU A 173 4.65 15.01 1.84
C LEU A 173 6.07 15.36 1.39
N ASP A 174 6.22 16.25 0.41
CA ASP A 174 7.51 16.57 -0.22
C ASP A 174 8.45 17.36 0.72
N GLU A 175 7.86 18.18 1.60
CA GLU A 175 8.56 18.96 2.63
C GLU A 175 8.45 18.32 4.03
N ARG A 176 7.79 17.15 4.14
CA ARG A 176 7.60 16.41 5.40
C ARG A 176 6.96 17.27 6.49
N LEU A 177 5.95 18.07 6.15
CA LEU A 177 5.22 18.92 7.09
C LEU A 177 4.23 18.08 7.93
N PRO A 178 3.71 18.65 9.05
CA PRO A 178 2.57 18.09 9.76
C PRO A 178 1.37 17.78 8.85
N GLY A 179 0.60 16.76 9.21
CA GLY A 179 -0.65 16.41 8.52
C GLY A 179 -1.59 17.60 8.33
N ILE A 180 -2.23 17.72 7.17
CA ILE A 180 -3.12 18.85 6.85
C ILE A 180 -4.28 18.94 7.86
N ILE A 181 -4.82 17.80 8.28
CA ILE A 181 -5.97 17.71 9.18
C ILE A 181 -5.53 17.32 10.57
N SER A 182 -4.69 16.28 10.72
CA SER A 182 -4.26 15.81 12.03
C SER A 182 -3.40 16.82 12.79
N LYS A 183 -2.66 17.69 12.06
CA LYS A 183 -1.68 18.62 12.64
C LYS A 183 -0.65 17.96 13.56
N GLY A 184 -0.42 16.65 13.39
CA GLY A 184 0.45 15.83 14.21
C GLY A 184 1.94 16.04 13.95
N GLU A 185 2.75 15.06 14.35
CA GLU A 185 4.20 15.10 14.12
C GLU A 185 4.54 15.19 12.62
N PRO A 186 5.51 16.04 12.22
CA PRO A 186 5.95 16.13 10.84
C PRO A 186 6.40 14.78 10.26
N GLY A 187 5.79 14.36 9.14
CA GLY A 187 6.08 13.06 8.52
C GLY A 187 5.36 11.86 9.14
N VAL A 188 4.43 12.08 10.08
CA VAL A 188 3.51 11.05 10.58
C VAL A 188 2.09 11.49 10.25
N TYR A 189 1.37 10.64 9.53
CA TYR A 189 0.08 11.00 8.94
C TYR A 189 -1.02 10.04 9.37
N GLU A 190 -2.24 10.54 9.44
CA GLU A 190 -3.44 9.70 9.59
C GLU A 190 -4.06 9.41 8.23
N VAL A 191 -4.97 8.44 8.17
CA VAL A 191 -5.71 8.09 6.92
C VAL A 191 -6.26 9.34 6.25
N ARG A 192 -6.95 10.20 7.01
CA ARG A 192 -7.56 11.44 6.52
C ARG A 192 -6.60 12.46 5.93
N ASP A 193 -5.31 12.43 6.30
CA ASP A 193 -4.29 13.30 5.68
C ASP A 193 -3.86 12.77 4.30
N LEU A 194 -3.95 11.46 4.08
CA LEU A 194 -3.45 10.75 2.89
C LEU A 194 -4.52 10.54 1.81
N VAL A 195 -5.79 10.81 2.09
CA VAL A 195 -6.91 10.64 1.15
C VAL A 195 -7.54 11.97 0.71
N ILE A 196 -6.81 13.09 0.86
CA ILE A 196 -7.23 14.42 0.43
C ILE A 196 -6.99 14.59 -1.08
N ASN A 197 -8.01 14.23 -1.87
CA ASN A 197 -8.01 14.47 -3.31
C ASN A 197 -8.37 15.94 -3.62
N GLU A 198 -7.95 16.48 -4.77
CA GLU A 198 -8.28 17.84 -5.22
C GLU A 198 -9.79 18.16 -5.18
N LEU A 199 -10.66 17.17 -5.36
CA LEU A 199 -12.12 17.32 -5.32
C LEU A 199 -12.71 17.37 -3.90
N SER A 200 -11.98 16.93 -2.87
CA SER A 200 -12.45 16.96 -1.48
C SER A 200 -12.32 18.34 -0.81
N ALA A 201 -11.61 19.27 -1.45
CA ALA A 201 -11.44 20.63 -0.96
C ALA A 201 -12.73 21.50 -1.09
N THR A 202 -13.76 21.03 -1.81
CA THR A 202 -15.00 21.79 -2.11
C THR A 202 -16.23 21.36 -1.30
N GLY A 203 -16.05 20.89 -0.06
CA GLY A 203 -17.15 20.69 0.88
C GLY A 203 -17.75 19.28 0.96
N GLU A 204 -17.12 18.28 0.33
CA GLU A 204 -17.42 16.87 0.62
C GLU A 204 -16.80 16.44 1.96
N PRO A 205 -17.41 15.50 2.70
CA PRO A 205 -16.84 15.00 3.94
C PRO A 205 -15.43 14.47 3.70
N VAL A 206 -14.51 14.83 4.61
CA VAL A 206 -13.15 14.30 4.64
C VAL A 206 -13.21 12.79 4.54
N ARG A 207 -12.56 12.20 3.54
CA ARG A 207 -12.55 10.75 3.35
C ARG A 207 -11.87 10.11 4.57
N GLU A 208 -12.54 9.12 5.15
CA GLU A 208 -12.07 8.40 6.34
C GLU A 208 -11.55 7.00 6.02
N VAL A 209 -11.49 6.65 4.73
CA VAL A 209 -11.10 5.32 4.24
C VAL A 209 -10.11 5.44 3.10
N MET A 210 -8.98 4.75 3.23
CA MET A 210 -7.94 4.64 2.20
C MET A 210 -7.96 3.23 1.61
N ALA A 211 -8.35 3.13 0.33
CA ALA A 211 -8.23 1.90 -0.46
C ALA A 211 -6.79 1.73 -0.98
N THR A 212 -6.27 0.51 -0.90
CA THR A 212 -4.95 0.11 -1.41
C THR A 212 -5.05 -1.29 -2.01
N THR A 213 -4.05 -1.71 -2.79
CA THR A 213 -3.96 -3.08 -3.30
C THR A 213 -2.81 -3.81 -2.63
N LEU A 214 -3.04 -5.05 -2.19
CA LEU A 214 -2.01 -5.88 -1.60
C LEU A 214 -1.00 -6.40 -2.64
N GLY A 215 0.27 -6.16 -2.36
CA GLY A 215 1.40 -6.58 -3.18
C GLY A 215 1.62 -5.71 -4.41
N PHE A 216 2.61 -6.11 -5.20
CA PHE A 216 2.98 -5.46 -6.45
C PHE A 216 2.49 -6.33 -7.60
N ASN A 217 1.37 -5.96 -8.22
CA ASN A 217 0.71 -6.75 -9.27
C ASN A 217 0.02 -5.85 -10.32
N GLU A 218 -0.35 -6.41 -11.47
CA GLU A 218 -1.01 -5.66 -12.55
C GLU A 218 -2.42 -5.19 -12.17
N GLU A 219 -3.11 -5.89 -11.26
CA GLU A 219 -4.43 -5.53 -10.73
C GLU A 219 -4.37 -4.18 -9.99
N SER A 220 -3.21 -3.85 -9.42
CA SER A 220 -2.92 -2.56 -8.78
C SER A 220 -2.94 -1.37 -9.76
N PHE A 221 -2.97 -1.65 -11.06
CA PHE A 221 -2.93 -0.67 -12.16
C PHE A 221 -4.30 -0.49 -12.84
N GLY A 222 -5.21 -1.45 -12.64
CA GLY A 222 -6.18 -1.94 -13.61
C GLY A 222 -7.33 -1.03 -14.07
N GLN A 223 -7.27 0.27 -13.81
CA GLN A 223 -8.31 1.22 -14.26
C GLN A 223 -7.75 2.48 -14.92
N TYR A 224 -6.46 2.78 -14.76
CA TYR A 224 -5.86 4.02 -15.23
C TYR A 224 -5.00 3.83 -16.50
N ALA A 225 -4.74 2.59 -16.90
CA ALA A 225 -3.79 2.27 -17.96
C ALA A 225 -4.27 2.64 -19.39
N ASP A 226 -5.59 2.72 -19.60
CA ASP A 226 -6.19 2.77 -20.94
C ASP A 226 -7.16 3.97 -21.14
N GLY A 227 -7.25 4.89 -20.17
CA GLY A 227 -8.16 6.03 -20.21
C GLY A 227 -7.49 7.36 -20.61
N PRO A 228 -8.14 8.23 -21.40
CA PRO A 228 -7.65 9.59 -21.69
C PRO A 228 -7.74 10.56 -20.49
N ARG A 229 -8.19 10.10 -19.33
CA ARG A 229 -8.36 10.91 -18.10
C ARG A 229 -7.23 10.61 -17.12
N GLY A 230 -6.75 11.67 -16.46
CA GLY A 230 -5.45 11.74 -15.79
C GLY A 230 -5.08 10.53 -14.95
N VAL A 231 -4.04 9.81 -15.38
CA VAL A 231 -3.36 8.82 -14.54
C VAL A 231 -2.83 9.53 -13.29
N PRO A 232 -3.09 9.01 -12.08
CA PRO A 232 -2.55 9.59 -10.86
C PRO A 232 -1.01 9.68 -10.92
N GLU A 233 -0.45 10.86 -10.62
CA GLU A 233 1.00 11.10 -10.72
C GLU A 233 1.76 10.63 -9.47
N PHE A 234 1.05 10.22 -8.42
CA PHE A 234 1.62 9.84 -7.13
C PHE A 234 1.26 8.39 -6.79
N LEU A 235 2.25 7.68 -6.26
CA LEU A 235 2.11 6.32 -5.75
C LEU A 235 2.52 6.28 -4.28
N PHE A 236 1.73 5.62 -3.45
CA PHE A 236 2.13 5.23 -2.11
C PHE A 236 2.50 3.75 -2.08
N VAL A 237 3.59 3.43 -1.39
CA VAL A 237 4.00 2.07 -1.03
C VAL A 237 4.03 2.02 0.49
N ILE A 238 3.18 1.18 1.08
CA ILE A 238 2.94 1.18 2.52
C ILE A 238 3.26 -0.21 3.07
N ASN A 239 4.08 -0.28 4.12
CA ASN A 239 4.22 -1.48 4.93
C ASN A 239 3.03 -1.58 5.90
N SER A 240 2.00 -2.33 5.51
CA SER A 240 0.78 -2.54 6.30
C SER A 240 1.02 -3.43 7.51
N ARG A 241 0.38 -3.09 8.62
CA ARG A 241 0.26 -3.86 9.85
C ARG A 241 -1.19 -4.05 10.29
N SER A 242 -2.10 -3.12 9.99
CA SER A 242 -3.50 -3.18 10.45
C SER A 242 -4.58 -3.03 9.37
N GLY A 243 -4.20 -2.82 8.10
CA GLY A 243 -5.15 -2.76 6.99
C GLY A 243 -6.04 -4.01 6.90
N LYS A 244 -7.20 -3.92 6.26
CA LYS A 244 -8.19 -5.01 6.20
C LYS A 244 -8.40 -5.48 4.76
N SER A 245 -8.08 -6.75 4.47
CA SER A 245 -8.31 -7.34 3.16
C SER A 245 -9.80 -7.65 2.95
N ILE A 246 -10.45 -6.92 2.03
CA ILE A 246 -11.91 -7.00 1.83
C ILE A 246 -12.31 -7.72 0.54
N SER A 247 -11.45 -7.76 -0.49
CA SER A 247 -11.81 -8.33 -1.80
C SER A 247 -12.33 -9.78 -1.75
N PRO A 248 -11.77 -10.69 -0.93
CA PRO A 248 -12.29 -12.05 -0.85
C PRO A 248 -13.71 -12.19 -0.30
N LEU A 249 -14.30 -11.12 0.26
CA LEU A 249 -15.66 -11.15 0.82
C LEU A 249 -16.76 -10.90 -0.23
N VAL A 250 -16.45 -10.20 -1.33
CA VAL A 250 -17.46 -9.66 -2.26
C VAL A 250 -17.09 -9.75 -3.75
N ASP A 251 -16.11 -10.59 -4.09
CA ASP A 251 -15.47 -10.67 -5.42
C ASP A 251 -14.88 -9.37 -5.96
N GLY A 252 -13.83 -8.90 -5.28
CA GLY A 252 -12.98 -7.82 -5.76
C GLY A 252 -11.76 -8.32 -6.55
N ASP A 253 -11.54 -7.77 -7.75
CA ASP A 253 -10.42 -8.14 -8.63
C ASP A 253 -9.06 -7.54 -8.23
N CYS A 254 -8.99 -6.69 -7.19
CA CYS A 254 -7.81 -5.86 -6.91
C CYS A 254 -7.12 -6.09 -5.55
N LYS A 255 -7.33 -7.25 -4.90
CA LYS A 255 -6.74 -7.61 -3.59
C LYS A 255 -6.78 -6.43 -2.61
N GLU A 256 -7.93 -5.79 -2.53
CA GLU A 256 -8.11 -4.53 -1.84
C GLU A 256 -7.87 -4.70 -0.36
N VAL A 257 -7.05 -3.80 0.18
CA VAL A 257 -6.80 -3.61 1.60
C VAL A 257 -7.21 -2.19 1.94
N VAL A 258 -8.16 -2.06 2.88
CA VAL A 258 -8.66 -0.76 3.33
C VAL A 258 -8.07 -0.38 4.68
N PHE A 259 -7.78 0.91 4.84
CA PHE A 259 -7.45 1.53 6.13
C PHE A 259 -8.55 2.49 6.50
N ILE A 260 -9.09 2.36 7.71
CA ILE A 260 -10.15 3.24 8.22
C ILE A 260 -9.56 4.13 9.32
N GLN A 261 -9.86 5.42 9.25
CA GLN A 261 -9.51 6.41 10.28
C GLN A 261 -9.94 5.91 11.66
N ASN A 262 -9.05 6.06 12.66
CA ASN A 262 -9.24 5.62 14.05
C ASN A 262 -9.39 4.09 14.25
N MET A 263 -9.28 3.27 13.20
CA MET A 263 -9.25 1.80 13.29
C MET A 263 -7.92 1.22 12.84
N THR A 264 -7.06 2.06 12.26
CA THR A 264 -5.75 1.69 11.73
C THR A 264 -4.67 2.59 12.29
N GLY A 265 -3.41 2.14 12.16
CA GLY A 265 -2.27 2.90 12.64
C GLY A 265 -2.04 4.20 11.89
N LYS A 266 -0.99 4.91 12.30
CA LYS A 266 -0.48 6.09 11.61
C LYS A 266 0.56 5.68 10.58
N PHE A 267 0.82 6.56 9.62
CA PHE A 267 1.73 6.30 8.51
C PHE A 267 2.94 7.21 8.62
N LYS A 268 4.08 6.64 9.01
CA LYS A 268 5.36 7.34 9.05
C LYS A 268 5.96 7.35 7.64
N LEU A 269 6.18 8.54 7.10
CA LEU A 269 6.88 8.71 5.84
C LEU A 269 8.38 8.45 6.03
N VAL A 270 8.87 7.38 5.41
CA VAL A 270 10.25 6.87 5.58
C VAL A 270 11.13 7.12 4.35
N GLY A 271 10.54 7.32 3.17
CA GLY A 271 11.31 7.62 1.97
C GLY A 271 10.48 8.18 0.82
N ARG A 272 11.16 8.72 -0.19
CA ARG A 272 10.55 9.08 -1.48
C ARG A 272 11.46 8.72 -2.65
N GLN A 273 10.86 8.45 -3.80
CA GLN A 273 11.53 8.28 -5.09
C GLN A 273 10.94 9.25 -6.12
N VAL A 274 11.81 9.80 -6.97
CA VAL A 274 11.43 10.68 -8.07
C VAL A 274 11.48 9.90 -9.37
N LEU A 275 10.38 9.91 -10.12
CA LEU A 275 10.26 9.16 -11.37
C LEU A 275 9.94 10.11 -12.53
N GLY A 276 10.18 9.62 -13.75
CA GLY A 276 9.94 10.36 -14.99
C GLY A 276 8.48 10.54 -15.38
N GLY A 277 7.56 9.86 -14.72
CA GLY A 277 6.15 9.83 -15.13
C GLY A 277 5.86 8.94 -16.34
N ASN A 278 6.82 8.13 -16.78
CA ASN A 278 6.67 7.18 -17.88
C ASN A 278 6.59 5.75 -17.34
N TRP A 279 5.75 4.93 -17.95
CA TRP A 279 5.60 3.50 -17.76
C TRP A 279 5.71 2.77 -19.11
N ARG A 280 5.70 1.44 -19.08
CA ARG A 280 5.71 0.54 -20.24
C ARG A 280 4.72 0.93 -21.33
N ASP A 281 5.05 0.55 -22.56
CA ASP A 281 4.18 0.68 -23.73
C ASP A 281 3.71 2.12 -23.98
N GLY A 282 4.53 3.10 -23.60
CA GLY A 282 4.22 4.53 -23.72
C GLY A 282 3.16 5.02 -22.73
N LYS A 283 2.76 4.20 -21.76
CA LYS A 283 1.77 4.58 -20.73
C LYS A 283 2.37 5.56 -19.73
N ARG A 284 1.52 6.35 -19.09
CA ARG A 284 1.94 7.24 -17.99
C ARG A 284 2.18 6.41 -16.72
N GLY A 285 3.27 6.70 -16.04
CA GLY A 285 3.63 6.15 -14.73
C GLY A 285 3.59 7.22 -13.64
N PRO A 286 3.94 6.86 -12.39
CA PRO A 286 4.03 7.83 -11.31
C PRO A 286 5.24 8.74 -11.54
N ARG A 287 5.14 9.98 -11.07
CA ARG A 287 6.25 10.95 -10.99
C ARG A 287 6.90 10.97 -9.60
N ARG A 288 6.18 10.48 -8.60
CA ARG A 288 6.65 10.38 -7.22
C ARG A 288 6.13 9.09 -6.59
N VAL A 289 7.00 8.44 -5.85
CA VAL A 289 6.64 7.33 -4.96
C VAL A 289 6.97 7.75 -3.53
N TYR A 290 6.03 7.56 -2.61
CA TYR A 290 6.23 7.78 -1.19
C TYR A 290 6.14 6.45 -0.45
N TYR A 291 7.13 6.19 0.40
CA TYR A 291 7.23 4.97 1.19
C TYR A 291 6.82 5.25 2.63
N PHE A 292 5.88 4.47 3.14
CA PHE A 292 5.38 4.59 4.51
C PHE A 292 5.58 3.30 5.29
N ASP A 293 5.97 3.45 6.56
CA ASP A 293 5.83 2.40 7.56
C ASP A 293 4.57 2.68 8.39
N GLU A 294 3.68 1.69 8.52
CA GLU A 294 2.56 1.82 9.44
C GLU A 294 3.07 1.63 10.88
N ILE A 295 2.85 2.65 11.71
CA ILE A 295 3.22 2.69 13.12
C ILE A 295 1.98 2.84 13.98
N GLU A 296 2.09 2.54 15.28
CA GLU A 296 0.96 2.64 16.22
C GLU A 296 -0.29 1.85 15.74
N ALA A 297 -0.06 0.76 14.99
CA ALA A 297 -1.10 -0.14 14.56
C ALA A 297 -1.80 -0.74 15.80
N PRO A 298 -3.14 -0.68 15.90
CA PRO A 298 -3.85 -1.29 17.02
C PRO A 298 -3.52 -2.77 17.12
N GLU A 299 -3.29 -3.26 18.34
CA GLU A 299 -3.22 -4.69 18.57
C GLU A 299 -4.60 -5.29 18.29
N THR A 300 -4.70 -6.08 17.22
CA THR A 300 -5.92 -6.85 16.93
C THR A 300 -5.71 -8.28 17.37
N GLU A 301 -6.33 -8.68 18.48
CA GLU A 301 -6.48 -10.08 18.84
C GLU A 301 -7.49 -10.73 17.87
N SER A 302 -7.01 -11.28 16.76
CA SER A 302 -7.82 -12.19 15.95
C SER A 302 -7.49 -13.62 16.34
N HIS A 303 -8.51 -14.38 16.74
CA HIS A 303 -8.36 -15.82 17.00
C HIS A 303 -8.42 -16.66 15.72
N ILE A 304 -8.68 -16.04 14.57
CA ILE A 304 -8.77 -16.73 13.28
C ILE A 304 -7.37 -17.07 12.79
N THR A 305 -7.18 -18.33 12.42
CA THR A 305 -5.92 -18.86 11.91
C THR A 305 -6.03 -19.26 10.45
N ALA A 306 -4.88 -19.41 9.79
CA ALA A 306 -4.83 -19.98 8.43
C ALA A 306 -5.43 -21.40 8.34
N ARG A 307 -5.47 -22.14 9.46
CA ARG A 307 -6.11 -23.46 9.50
C ARG A 307 -7.63 -23.34 9.43
N ASP A 308 -8.21 -22.34 10.10
CA ASP A 308 -9.65 -22.10 10.07
C ASP A 308 -10.11 -21.78 8.65
N ILE A 309 -9.33 -20.95 7.93
CA ILE A 309 -9.54 -20.65 6.51
C ILE A 309 -9.51 -21.93 5.64
N LYS A 310 -8.52 -22.81 5.84
CA LYS A 310 -8.42 -24.07 5.07
C LYS A 310 -9.55 -25.04 5.37
N ASN A 311 -10.06 -25.02 6.60
CA ASN A 311 -11.09 -25.92 7.07
C ASN A 311 -12.51 -25.39 6.80
N MET A 312 -12.66 -24.18 6.25
CA MET A 312 -13.94 -23.70 5.77
C MET A 312 -14.52 -24.71 4.79
N LYS A 313 -15.63 -25.34 5.17
CA LYS A 313 -16.33 -26.27 4.29
C LYS A 313 -17.10 -25.44 3.26
N TYR A 314 -16.60 -25.42 2.03
CA TYR A 314 -17.32 -24.88 0.87
C TYR A 314 -18.44 -25.86 0.50
N LYS A 315 -19.53 -25.86 1.26
CA LYS A 315 -20.79 -26.39 0.76
C LYS A 315 -21.44 -25.25 -0.03
N GLY A 316 -21.87 -25.53 -1.26
CA GLY A 316 -22.53 -24.54 -2.11
C GLY A 316 -23.58 -23.76 -1.31
N PHE A 317 -23.61 -22.44 -1.47
CA PHE A 317 -24.37 -21.49 -0.67
C PHE A 317 -25.85 -21.86 -0.45
N PHE A 318 -26.46 -22.59 -1.38
CA PHE A 318 -27.82 -23.10 -1.25
C PHE A 318 -27.99 -24.08 -0.09
N GLU A 319 -27.07 -25.03 0.11
CA GLU A 319 -27.20 -26.05 1.18
C GLU A 319 -27.07 -25.47 2.59
N ALA A 320 -26.34 -24.36 2.76
CA ALA A 320 -26.05 -23.78 4.08
C ALA A 320 -27.18 -22.90 4.64
N PHE A 321 -28.04 -22.35 3.77
CA PHE A 321 -29.16 -21.48 4.15
C PHE A 321 -30.52 -22.19 4.18
N GLY A 322 -30.56 -23.52 4.02
CA GLY A 322 -31.82 -24.26 3.97
C GLY A 322 -32.66 -23.98 2.72
N PHE A 323 -32.08 -23.32 1.70
CA PHE A 323 -32.58 -23.43 0.34
C PHE A 323 -32.21 -24.84 -0.10
N GLY A 324 -33.16 -25.78 0.02
CA GLY A 324 -32.97 -27.14 -0.47
C GLY A 324 -32.43 -27.13 -1.91
N PRO A 325 -31.88 -28.25 -2.41
CA PRO A 325 -31.64 -28.36 -3.84
C PRO A 325 -32.92 -27.90 -4.53
N CYS A 326 -32.86 -26.87 -5.37
CA CYS A 326 -33.93 -26.70 -6.35
C CYS A 326 -33.99 -28.04 -7.05
N GLU A 327 -35.06 -28.79 -6.79
CA GLU A 327 -35.41 -29.94 -7.59
C GLU A 327 -35.53 -29.39 -9.00
N LEU A 328 -34.46 -29.49 -9.79
CA LEU A 328 -34.56 -29.67 -11.22
C LEU A 328 -35.07 -31.10 -11.44
N GLY A 329 -36.28 -31.34 -10.94
CA GLY A 329 -37.15 -32.41 -11.33
C GLY A 329 -38.00 -31.90 -12.47
N CYS A 330 -37.79 -32.48 -13.65
CA CYS A 330 -38.78 -32.64 -14.71
C CYS A 330 -39.57 -31.39 -15.14
N CYS A 331 -39.14 -30.79 -16.26
CA CYS A 331 -39.98 -30.59 -17.45
C CYS A 331 -39.10 -30.27 -18.66
#